data_AF-A0A3N2R9D3-F1
#
_entry.id   AF-A0A3N2R9D3-F1
#
_cell.length_a   1.000
_cell.length_b   1.000
_cell.length_c   1.000
_cell.angle_alpha   90.00
_cell.angle_beta   90.00
_cell.angle_gamma   90.00
#
_symmetry.space_group_name_H-M   'P 1'
#
loop_
_entity.id
_entity.type
_entity.pdbx_description
1 polymer ?
#
loop_
_entity_poly.entity_id
_entity_poly.type
_entity_poly.pdbx_seq_one_letter_code
_entity_poly.pdbx_strand_id
1 'polypeptide(L)'
;MSWDAKSFRRGLAAVAVALLVTGAGAPRAEANLLVSLYAQGVAEAAARRDDLAAFYRSRDFEGIWTGTDEASELRRMAFIAALGDAPMHGLPASRFNPERAMGILAGATTADSRGRAEVELTAYFLAYARALNTGLIAPSSIDANFKREVQRLPTQVILARFLENPRALLHSLPPSSPEYQRLMRAKVRLSEVIATGGYGPGVQGPLGLGDSGAQVVRLRDRLIAMDLLEPTLTATFDGTILDAVRRFQESVALEPDGVVGGATVTMLNMSAEDRLESVLVAMERERWLNNLERGDRHVWVNLTDFSAQIRDFDSVTFETRAVIGAGQFDKQTYEFSDEMEYMELNPYWYVPRSIINRDYGGRVPSGFQAIDSRGRIVQTSSAQNVSVRQPPGPNNALGTVKFMFPNPHAIYLHDTPARSLFSRVVRAYSSGCIRLHEPHEFAYVLLERQVEDPESYFQGILRTRQNSRITLDEPVPVHLVYRTAFTSPDGQLHFRNDIYNRDARIWAELERLGVAITAPTG
;
A
#
# COMPACT_ATOMS: atom_id res chain seq x y z
N MET A 1 31.07 16.69 61.81
CA MET A 1 30.95 16.17 63.18
C MET A 1 30.35 14.77 63.07
N SER A 2 31.19 13.74 62.91
CA SER A 2 31.78 12.94 64.01
C SER A 2 30.72 12.13 64.75
N TRP A 3 30.51 10.85 64.37
CA TRP A 3 31.13 9.64 64.97
C TRP A 3 30.27 9.06 66.11
N ASP A 4 29.74 7.84 65.94
CA ASP A 4 30.11 6.59 66.66
C ASP A 4 29.44 6.45 68.05
N ALA A 5 29.17 5.30 68.65
CA ALA A 5 29.24 3.87 68.31
C ALA A 5 28.64 3.07 69.50
N LYS A 6 28.17 1.85 69.22
CA LYS A 6 28.32 0.57 69.99
C LYS A 6 28.09 0.61 71.51
N SER A 7 27.24 -0.26 72.06
CA SER A 7 27.57 -1.65 72.49
C SER A 7 26.60 -1.99 73.66
N PHE A 8 26.37 -3.19 74.19
CA PHE A 8 26.47 -4.61 73.81
C PHE A 8 26.09 -5.39 75.10
N ARG A 9 25.25 -6.43 74.96
CA ARG A 9 25.28 -7.69 75.72
C ARG A 9 24.77 -7.82 77.19
N ARG A 10 23.85 -8.79 77.30
CA ARG A 10 23.83 -10.02 78.14
C ARG A 10 23.16 -9.98 79.52
N GLY A 11 22.14 -10.84 79.65
CA GLY A 11 21.68 -11.45 80.89
C GLY A 11 20.75 -12.64 80.57
N LEU A 12 21.15 -13.84 81.00
CA LEU A 12 20.56 -15.15 80.74
C LEU A 12 19.71 -15.63 81.95
N ALA A 13 18.87 -16.66 81.72
CA ALA A 13 18.21 -17.57 82.69
C ALA A 13 16.84 -17.09 83.25
N ALA A 14 15.77 -17.89 83.39
CA ALA A 14 15.53 -19.34 83.22
C ALA A 14 14.01 -19.64 83.01
N VAL A 15 13.72 -20.68 82.20
CA VAL A 15 12.77 -21.82 82.39
C VAL A 15 11.90 -21.77 83.67
N ALA A 16 10.59 -22.08 83.77
CA ALA A 16 9.51 -22.71 83.00
C ALA A 16 8.19 -22.14 83.58
N VAL A 17 7.00 -22.20 82.98
CA VAL A 17 6.13 -23.38 82.84
C VAL A 17 4.99 -23.01 81.90
N ALA A 18 4.70 -23.94 80.99
CA ALA A 18 3.58 -23.91 80.06
C ALA A 18 2.24 -24.18 80.75
N LEU A 19 1.15 -23.59 80.22
CA LEU A 19 -0.20 -24.15 79.95
C LEU A 19 -1.15 -22.95 79.77
N LEU A 20 -1.44 -22.53 78.52
CA LEU A 20 -2.65 -22.89 77.74
C LEU A 20 -3.94 -22.57 78.54
N VAL A 21 -4.80 -21.63 78.13
CA VAL A 21 -5.73 -21.75 77.00
C VAL A 21 -6.47 -20.41 76.75
N THR A 22 -6.47 -20.01 75.47
CA THR A 22 -7.43 -19.22 74.65
C THR A 22 -7.90 -17.81 75.00
N GLY A 23 -7.72 -16.92 74.02
CA GLY A 23 -8.48 -15.67 73.87
C GLY A 23 -8.04 -14.83 72.67
N ALA A 24 -8.33 -15.29 71.46
CA ALA A 24 -8.48 -14.54 70.20
C ALA A 24 -7.69 -13.23 70.02
N GLY A 25 -6.45 -13.32 69.57
CA GLY A 25 -5.81 -12.26 68.80
C GLY A 25 -6.09 -12.51 67.31
N ALA A 26 -6.75 -11.57 66.64
CA ALA A 26 -6.99 -11.64 65.20
C ALA A 26 -5.67 -11.88 64.45
N PRO A 27 -5.60 -12.85 63.52
CA PRO A 27 -4.44 -12.95 62.66
C PRO A 27 -4.46 -11.76 61.70
N ARG A 28 -3.30 -11.09 61.59
CA ARG A 28 -2.99 -10.20 60.46
C ARG A 28 -3.42 -10.91 59.17
N ALA A 29 -4.23 -10.25 58.36
CA ALA A 29 -4.55 -10.72 57.02
C ALA A 29 -3.25 -10.85 56.23
N GLU A 30 -2.73 -12.08 56.12
CA GLU A 30 -1.82 -12.46 55.06
C GLU A 30 -2.55 -12.25 53.74
N ALA A 31 -2.01 -11.38 52.89
CA ALA A 31 -2.47 -11.17 51.54
C ALA A 31 -2.20 -12.43 50.71
N ASN A 32 -3.10 -13.42 50.82
CA ASN A 32 -3.18 -14.53 49.87
C ASN A 32 -3.71 -13.98 48.55
N LEU A 33 -2.79 -13.67 47.64
CA LEU A 33 -3.09 -13.42 46.24
C LEU A 33 -3.48 -14.75 45.59
N LEU A 34 -4.69 -15.25 45.87
CA LEU A 34 -5.29 -16.33 45.10
C LEU A 34 -5.59 -15.79 43.70
N VAL A 35 -4.64 -15.92 42.78
CA VAL A 35 -4.88 -15.69 41.34
C VAL A 35 -6.03 -16.61 40.94
N SER A 36 -7.13 -16.05 40.44
CA SER A 36 -8.25 -16.86 39.98
C SER A 36 -7.79 -17.78 38.85
N LEU A 37 -8.35 -18.99 38.76
CA LEU A 37 -8.04 -19.92 37.64
C LEU A 37 -8.27 -19.26 36.27
N TYR A 38 -9.19 -18.30 36.21
CA TYR A 38 -9.40 -17.45 35.04
C TYR A 38 -8.20 -16.55 34.76
N ALA A 39 -7.76 -15.75 35.74
CA ALA A 39 -6.61 -14.85 35.60
C ALA A 39 -5.33 -15.61 35.26
N GLN A 40 -5.15 -16.82 35.82
CA GLN A 40 -4.06 -17.72 35.45
C GLN A 40 -4.16 -18.14 33.98
N GLY A 41 -5.33 -18.57 33.51
CA GLY A 41 -5.56 -18.92 32.11
C GLY A 41 -5.29 -17.77 31.14
N VAL A 42 -5.68 -16.54 31.50
CA VAL A 42 -5.36 -15.32 30.73
C VAL A 42 -3.86 -15.07 30.71
N ALA A 43 -3.21 -15.07 31.87
CA ALA A 43 -1.78 -14.80 31.99
C ALA A 43 -0.94 -15.81 31.19
N GLU A 44 -1.24 -17.10 31.30
CA GLU A 44 -0.54 -18.17 30.59
C GLU A 44 -0.73 -18.07 29.07
N ALA A 45 -1.95 -17.80 28.60
CA ALA A 45 -2.23 -17.66 27.18
C ALA A 45 -1.60 -16.39 26.58
N ALA A 46 -1.55 -15.29 27.35
CA ALA A 46 -0.97 -14.03 26.90
C ALA A 46 0.57 -14.01 26.98
N ALA A 47 1.20 -14.86 27.81
CA ALA A 47 2.64 -14.82 28.09
C ALA A 47 3.56 -14.89 26.86
N ARG A 48 3.09 -15.46 25.75
CA ARG A 48 3.87 -15.57 24.49
C ARG A 48 3.70 -14.37 23.54
N ARG A 49 2.95 -13.34 23.96
CA ARG A 49 2.58 -12.18 23.14
C ARG A 49 2.73 -10.93 24.01
N ASP A 50 3.90 -10.30 23.95
CA ASP A 50 4.26 -9.19 24.85
C ASP A 50 3.23 -8.05 24.86
N ASP A 51 2.65 -7.75 23.69
CA ASP A 51 1.63 -6.72 23.54
C ASP A 51 0.31 -7.06 24.24
N LEU A 52 -0.14 -8.31 24.16
CA LEU A 52 -1.31 -8.80 24.89
C LEU A 52 -1.03 -8.98 26.39
N ALA A 53 0.15 -9.46 26.75
CA ALA A 53 0.54 -9.60 28.14
C ALA A 53 0.54 -8.25 28.86
N ALA A 54 1.03 -7.19 28.21
CA ALA A 54 0.97 -5.83 28.73
C ALA A 54 -0.48 -5.34 28.90
N PHE A 55 -1.33 -5.56 27.89
CA PHE A 55 -2.74 -5.16 27.92
C PHE A 55 -3.54 -5.85 29.04
N TYR A 56 -3.41 -7.17 29.20
CA TYR A 56 -4.14 -7.89 30.24
C TYR A 56 -3.59 -7.60 31.64
N ARG A 57 -2.28 -7.42 31.79
CA ARG A 57 -1.68 -7.02 33.07
C ARG A 57 -2.17 -5.65 33.53
N SER A 58 -2.35 -4.68 32.62
CA SER A 58 -2.89 -3.36 32.98
C SER A 58 -4.37 -3.38 33.36
N ARG A 59 -5.04 -4.53 33.20
CA ARG A 59 -6.44 -4.77 33.53
C ARG A 59 -6.62 -5.77 34.66
N ASP A 60 -5.57 -6.05 35.43
CA ASP A 60 -5.57 -7.09 36.48
C ASP A 60 -6.08 -8.46 35.98
N PHE A 61 -5.80 -8.76 34.71
CA PHE A 61 -6.25 -9.95 33.98
C PHE A 61 -7.78 -10.08 33.81
N GLU A 62 -8.54 -8.99 33.96
CA GLU A 62 -9.95 -8.95 33.60
C GLU A 62 -10.16 -9.00 32.07
N GLY A 63 -11.10 -9.85 31.66
CA GLY A 63 -11.49 -10.02 30.27
C GLY A 63 -12.30 -8.86 29.69
N ILE A 64 -12.42 -8.89 28.38
CA ILE A 64 -13.27 -8.04 27.55
C ILE A 64 -14.29 -8.89 26.76
N TRP A 65 -14.06 -10.18 26.55
CA TRP A 65 -14.91 -11.04 25.72
C TRP A 65 -15.82 -11.98 26.50
N THR A 66 -15.30 -12.61 27.55
CA THR A 66 -15.94 -13.77 28.21
C THR A 66 -16.85 -13.41 29.39
N GLY A 67 -17.02 -12.11 29.67
CA GLY A 67 -17.97 -11.59 30.64
C GLY A 67 -19.44 -11.80 30.21
N THR A 68 -20.34 -11.80 31.20
CA THR A 68 -21.79 -11.88 31.00
C THR A 68 -22.47 -10.52 31.08
N ASP A 69 -21.69 -9.44 31.16
CA ASP A 69 -22.19 -8.07 31.12
C ASP A 69 -22.55 -7.64 29.69
N GLU A 70 -23.41 -6.63 29.60
CA GLU A 70 -23.88 -6.05 28.34
C GLU A 70 -22.72 -5.57 27.46
N ALA A 71 -21.65 -5.01 28.04
CA ALA A 71 -20.53 -4.51 27.26
C ALA A 71 -19.74 -5.65 26.59
N SER A 72 -19.58 -6.80 27.27
CA SER A 72 -19.00 -8.00 26.68
C SER A 72 -19.90 -8.60 25.58
N GLU A 73 -21.22 -8.60 25.76
CA GLU A 73 -22.17 -9.01 24.72
C GLU A 73 -22.05 -8.12 23.47
N LEU A 74 -22.05 -6.81 23.64
CA LEU A 74 -21.91 -5.84 22.54
C LEU A 74 -20.60 -6.03 21.77
N ARG A 75 -19.48 -6.27 22.47
CA ARG A 75 -18.18 -6.57 21.85
C ARG A 75 -18.24 -7.83 21.00
N ARG A 76 -18.79 -8.92 21.54
CA ARG A 76 -18.96 -10.19 20.80
C ARG A 76 -19.82 -10.00 19.56
N MET A 77 -20.99 -9.39 19.71
CA MET A 77 -21.93 -9.15 18.61
C MET A 77 -21.30 -8.32 17.49
N ALA A 78 -20.62 -7.22 17.84
CA ALA A 78 -19.97 -6.34 16.87
C ALA A 78 -18.88 -7.07 16.09
N PHE A 79 -18.01 -7.83 16.78
CA PHE A 79 -16.93 -8.56 16.11
C PHE A 79 -17.44 -9.73 15.26
N ILE A 80 -18.42 -10.49 15.75
CA ILE A 80 -19.05 -11.59 14.99
C ILE A 80 -19.72 -11.05 13.72
N ALA A 81 -20.43 -9.93 13.79
CA ALA A 81 -21.01 -9.29 12.61
C ALA A 81 -19.94 -8.89 11.60
N ALA A 82 -18.88 -8.23 12.04
CA ALA A 82 -17.78 -7.81 11.16
C ALA A 82 -17.04 -8.99 10.50
N LEU A 83 -16.94 -10.14 11.17
CA LEU A 83 -16.40 -11.36 10.56
C LEU A 83 -17.26 -11.87 9.40
N GLY A 84 -18.59 -11.66 9.45
CA GLY A 84 -19.49 -11.96 8.34
C GLY A 84 -19.21 -11.10 7.09
N ASP A 85 -18.74 -9.88 7.28
CA ASP A 85 -18.41 -8.94 6.19
C ASP A 85 -16.99 -9.16 5.61
N ALA A 86 -16.19 -10.07 6.17
CA ALA A 86 -14.82 -10.30 5.73
C ALA A 86 -14.71 -10.62 4.21
N PRO A 87 -15.57 -11.47 3.62
CA PRO A 87 -15.54 -11.75 2.18
C PRO A 87 -15.87 -10.54 1.33
N MET A 88 -16.69 -9.59 1.81
CA MET A 88 -16.98 -8.35 1.07
C MET A 88 -15.74 -7.50 0.89
N HIS A 89 -14.87 -7.49 1.90
CA HIS A 89 -13.54 -6.89 1.82
C HIS A 89 -12.52 -7.78 1.10
N GLY A 90 -12.88 -8.92 0.53
CA GLY A 90 -11.89 -9.81 -0.12
C GLY A 90 -10.92 -10.47 0.86
N LEU A 91 -11.31 -10.54 2.15
CA LEU A 91 -10.60 -11.34 3.13
C LEU A 91 -11.14 -12.78 3.11
N PRO A 92 -10.30 -13.79 3.37
CA PRO A 92 -10.69 -15.18 3.19
C PRO A 92 -11.59 -15.69 4.32
N ALA A 93 -12.79 -16.17 3.96
CA ALA A 93 -13.76 -16.73 4.90
C ALA A 93 -13.20 -17.94 5.68
N SER A 94 -12.32 -18.73 5.05
CA SER A 94 -11.62 -19.85 5.70
C SER A 94 -10.78 -19.40 6.91
N ARG A 95 -10.39 -18.13 6.96
CA ARG A 95 -9.60 -17.53 8.05
C ARG A 95 -10.44 -16.64 8.96
N PHE A 96 -11.34 -15.84 8.39
CA PHE A 96 -12.17 -14.84 9.08
C PHE A 96 -13.64 -15.19 8.91
N ASN A 97 -14.23 -15.86 9.91
CA ASN A 97 -15.64 -16.24 9.90
C ASN A 97 -16.26 -16.24 11.31
N PRO A 98 -17.57 -15.98 11.41
CA PRO A 98 -18.33 -16.04 12.67
C PRO A 98 -18.18 -17.36 13.44
N GLU A 99 -18.19 -18.49 12.74
CA GLU A 99 -18.22 -19.83 13.33
C GLU A 99 -16.98 -20.10 14.19
N ARG A 100 -15.82 -19.63 13.76
CA ARG A 100 -14.57 -19.73 14.52
C ARG A 100 -14.64 -18.94 15.81
N ALA A 101 -15.12 -17.69 15.77
CA ALA A 101 -15.26 -16.86 16.97
C ALA A 101 -16.24 -17.49 17.97
N MET A 102 -17.36 -18.01 17.47
CA MET A 102 -18.35 -18.72 18.30
C MET A 102 -17.78 -20.03 18.87
N GLY A 103 -17.00 -20.78 18.10
CA GLY A 103 -16.35 -22.02 18.54
C GLY A 103 -15.34 -21.81 19.67
N ILE A 104 -14.56 -20.73 19.62
CA ILE A 104 -13.63 -20.33 20.71
C ILE A 104 -14.41 -20.14 22.02
N LEU A 105 -15.56 -19.45 21.96
CA LEU A 105 -16.40 -19.19 23.13
C LEU A 105 -17.14 -20.44 23.62
N ALA A 106 -17.68 -21.25 22.71
CA ALA A 106 -18.44 -22.46 23.06
C ALA A 106 -17.56 -23.52 23.74
N GLY A 107 -16.27 -23.62 23.37
CA GLY A 107 -15.31 -24.52 24.01
C GLY A 107 -14.91 -24.11 25.44
N ALA A 108 -15.24 -22.90 25.87
CA ALA A 108 -14.76 -22.29 27.10
C ALA A 108 -15.67 -22.56 28.32
N THR A 109 -15.70 -23.80 28.80
CA THR A 109 -16.61 -24.23 29.88
C THR A 109 -16.08 -24.05 31.30
N THR A 110 -14.76 -23.97 31.50
CA THR A 110 -14.12 -23.81 32.82
C THR A 110 -13.55 -22.41 33.01
N ALA A 111 -13.23 -22.01 34.24
CA ALA A 111 -12.62 -20.70 34.49
C ALA A 111 -11.30 -20.51 33.72
N ASP A 112 -10.43 -21.52 33.73
CA ASP A 112 -9.16 -21.51 32.98
C ASP A 112 -9.39 -21.49 31.46
N SER A 113 -10.30 -22.32 30.91
CA SER A 113 -10.55 -22.32 29.46
C SER A 113 -11.21 -21.02 28.97
N ARG A 114 -12.03 -20.37 29.80
CA ARG A 114 -12.49 -18.99 29.55
C ARG A 114 -11.34 -17.99 29.51
N GLY A 115 -10.38 -18.08 30.43
CA GLY A 115 -9.19 -17.22 30.40
C GLY A 115 -8.35 -17.40 29.14
N ARG A 116 -8.22 -18.63 28.62
CA ARG A 116 -7.52 -18.88 27.35
C ARG A 116 -8.30 -18.38 26.13
N ALA A 117 -9.61 -18.62 26.10
CA ALA A 117 -10.52 -18.16 25.04
C ALA A 117 -10.54 -16.63 24.94
N GLU A 118 -10.44 -15.92 26.07
CA GLU A 118 -10.30 -14.47 26.15
C GLU A 118 -9.12 -13.94 25.32
N VAL A 119 -7.94 -14.53 25.52
CA VAL A 119 -6.72 -14.16 24.80
C VAL A 119 -6.79 -14.60 23.33
N GLU A 120 -7.33 -15.78 23.06
CA GLU A 120 -7.48 -16.29 21.70
C GLU A 120 -8.41 -15.39 20.86
N LEU A 121 -9.55 -14.97 21.41
CA LEU A 121 -10.48 -14.10 20.69
C LEU A 121 -9.91 -12.70 20.47
N THR A 122 -9.12 -12.19 21.43
CA THR A 122 -8.37 -10.93 21.26
C THR A 122 -7.34 -11.03 20.15
N ALA A 123 -6.58 -12.12 20.13
CA ALA A 123 -5.63 -12.41 19.06
C ALA A 123 -6.31 -12.50 17.69
N TYR A 124 -7.49 -13.12 17.64
CA TYR A 124 -8.26 -13.24 16.41
C TYR A 124 -8.79 -11.90 15.91
N PHE A 125 -9.34 -11.09 16.82
CA PHE A 125 -9.77 -9.72 16.55
C PHE A 125 -8.62 -8.86 16.01
N LEU A 126 -7.43 -8.89 16.64
CA LEU A 126 -6.28 -8.11 16.17
C LEU A 126 -5.77 -8.59 14.81
N ALA A 127 -5.83 -9.90 14.53
CA ALA A 127 -5.49 -10.43 13.22
C ALA A 127 -6.46 -9.95 12.14
N TYR A 128 -7.76 -9.95 12.43
CA TYR A 128 -8.79 -9.40 11.55
C TYR A 128 -8.61 -7.89 11.34
N ALA A 129 -8.41 -7.13 12.42
CA ALA A 129 -8.23 -5.69 12.37
C ALA A 129 -7.00 -5.30 11.53
N ARG A 130 -5.88 -6.02 11.69
CA ARG A 130 -4.69 -5.83 10.86
C ARG A 130 -4.95 -6.15 9.39
N ALA A 131 -5.61 -7.28 9.11
CA ALA A 131 -5.93 -7.71 7.76
C ALA A 131 -6.79 -6.68 7.02
N LEU A 132 -7.76 -6.10 7.72
CA LEU A 132 -8.69 -5.12 7.16
C LEU A 132 -8.07 -3.72 7.02
N ASN A 133 -7.27 -3.30 8.00
CA ASN A 133 -6.72 -1.94 8.06
C ASN A 133 -5.42 -1.77 7.27
N THR A 134 -4.52 -2.75 7.34
CA THR A 134 -3.15 -2.65 6.80
C THR A 134 -2.77 -3.78 5.84
N GLY A 135 -3.71 -4.68 5.54
CA GLY A 135 -3.50 -5.78 4.62
C GLY A 135 -3.24 -7.12 5.30
N LEU A 136 -3.53 -8.19 4.57
CA LEU A 136 -3.19 -9.56 4.92
C LEU A 136 -1.68 -9.81 4.90
N ILE A 137 -0.97 -9.06 4.06
CA ILE A 137 0.44 -9.28 3.74
C ILE A 137 1.24 -8.01 4.05
N ALA A 138 2.44 -8.19 4.60
CA ALA A 138 3.42 -7.11 4.66
C ALA A 138 4.16 -7.03 3.32
N PRO A 139 4.24 -5.87 2.64
CA PRO A 139 4.86 -5.79 1.32
C PRO A 139 6.27 -6.40 1.26
N SER A 140 7.10 -6.09 2.26
CA SER A 140 8.48 -6.55 2.35
C SER A 140 8.64 -8.06 2.58
N SER A 141 7.58 -8.78 2.97
CA SER A 141 7.65 -10.25 3.10
C SER A 141 7.51 -10.97 1.76
N ILE A 142 7.04 -10.29 0.71
CA ILE A 142 6.87 -10.85 -0.64
C ILE A 142 8.16 -10.67 -1.44
N ASP A 143 8.72 -9.46 -1.45
CA ASP A 143 9.93 -9.13 -2.19
C ASP A 143 10.69 -7.97 -1.54
N ALA A 144 12.01 -8.07 -1.49
CA ALA A 144 12.87 -7.07 -0.86
C ALA A 144 12.83 -5.68 -1.55
N ASN A 145 12.42 -5.59 -2.81
CA ASN A 145 12.20 -4.34 -3.56
C ASN A 145 10.86 -3.69 -3.25
N PHE A 146 9.98 -4.31 -2.46
CA PHE A 146 8.76 -3.67 -2.00
C PHE A 146 9.13 -2.76 -0.82
N LYS A 147 9.43 -1.50 -1.15
CA LYS A 147 9.89 -0.48 -0.20
C LYS A 147 8.74 0.26 0.49
N ARG A 148 7.48 -0.07 0.16
CA ARG A 148 6.30 0.51 0.80
C ARG A 148 6.24 0.12 2.27
N GLU A 149 6.40 1.10 3.14
CA GLU A 149 6.14 0.94 4.56
C GLU A 149 4.64 1.07 4.86
N VAL A 150 4.14 0.21 5.73
CA VAL A 150 2.74 0.20 6.14
C VAL A 150 2.62 0.74 7.55
N GLN A 151 1.90 1.84 7.72
CA GLN A 151 1.70 2.48 9.00
C GLN A 151 0.65 1.71 9.81
N ARG A 152 1.06 1.08 10.91
CA ARG A 152 0.19 0.25 11.76
C ARG A 152 -0.21 1.02 13.02
N LEU A 153 -1.49 0.96 13.36
CA LEU A 153 -1.96 1.42 14.67
C LEU A 153 -1.39 0.51 15.78
N PRO A 154 -0.91 1.06 16.91
CA PRO A 154 -0.48 0.26 18.05
C PRO A 154 -1.61 -0.62 18.58
N THR A 155 -1.29 -1.85 18.99
CA THR A 155 -2.26 -2.81 19.54
C THR A 155 -3.11 -2.19 20.67
N GLN A 156 -2.49 -1.41 21.55
CA GLN A 156 -3.17 -0.76 22.68
C GLN A 156 -4.18 0.29 22.23
N VAL A 157 -3.88 1.04 21.16
CA VAL A 157 -4.80 2.03 20.58
C VAL A 157 -6.02 1.33 19.96
N ILE A 158 -5.80 0.23 19.25
CA ILE A 158 -6.90 -0.57 18.67
C ILE A 158 -7.78 -1.12 19.79
N LEU A 159 -7.21 -1.74 20.82
CA LEU A 159 -7.98 -2.32 21.93
C LEU A 159 -8.71 -1.25 22.75
N ALA A 160 -8.07 -0.10 23.02
CA ALA A 160 -8.71 1.00 23.74
C ALA A 160 -9.95 1.52 22.98
N ARG A 161 -9.80 1.84 21.69
CA ARG A 161 -10.93 2.28 20.84
C ARG A 161 -12.03 1.21 20.72
N PHE A 162 -11.63 -0.06 20.70
CA PHE A 162 -12.58 -1.18 20.65
C PHE A 162 -13.42 -1.25 21.92
N LEU A 163 -12.80 -1.02 23.09
CA LEU A 163 -13.50 -1.03 24.36
C LEU A 163 -14.46 0.14 24.52
N GLU A 164 -14.11 1.31 23.99
CA GLU A 164 -14.97 2.51 23.98
C GLU A 164 -16.18 2.34 23.06
N ASN A 165 -15.95 1.95 21.80
CA ASN A 165 -17.01 1.75 20.82
C ASN A 165 -16.62 0.69 19.78
N PRO A 166 -17.03 -0.58 19.98
CA PRO A 166 -16.66 -1.69 19.10
C PRO A 166 -17.04 -1.46 17.64
N ARG A 167 -18.26 -0.96 17.40
CA ARG A 167 -18.79 -0.74 16.05
C ARG A 167 -18.06 0.40 15.36
N ALA A 168 -17.85 1.53 16.05
CA ALA A 168 -17.17 2.68 15.47
C ALA A 168 -15.74 2.33 15.06
N LEU A 169 -15.00 1.59 15.91
CA LEU A 169 -13.67 1.12 15.52
C LEU A 169 -13.74 0.20 14.30
N LEU A 170 -14.62 -0.82 14.31
CA LEU A 170 -14.71 -1.78 13.20
C LEU A 170 -15.01 -1.08 11.86
N HIS A 171 -15.91 -0.10 11.86
CA HIS A 171 -16.21 0.72 10.67
C HIS A 171 -15.04 1.61 10.23
N SER A 172 -14.14 2.01 11.13
CA SER A 172 -12.99 2.84 10.80
C SER A 172 -11.76 2.04 10.33
N LEU A 173 -11.80 0.69 10.38
CA LEU A 173 -10.65 -0.13 10.01
C LEU A 173 -10.36 -0.14 8.50
N PRO A 174 -11.33 -0.38 7.59
CA PRO A 174 -11.03 -0.44 6.16
C PRO A 174 -10.53 0.90 5.61
N PRO A 175 -9.85 0.92 4.45
CA PRO A 175 -9.54 2.15 3.74
C PRO A 175 -10.77 3.02 3.47
N SER A 176 -10.66 4.30 3.84
CA SER A 176 -11.68 5.32 3.59
C SER A 176 -11.55 5.98 2.22
N SER A 177 -10.52 5.62 1.43
CA SER A 177 -10.31 6.19 0.11
C SER A 177 -11.51 5.92 -0.82
N PRO A 178 -11.92 6.90 -1.65
CA PRO A 178 -12.97 6.68 -2.66
C PRO A 178 -12.64 5.51 -3.59
N GLU A 179 -11.35 5.30 -3.85
CA GLU A 179 -10.83 4.19 -4.64
C GLU A 179 -11.17 2.83 -4.04
N TYR A 180 -10.92 2.62 -2.75
CA TYR A 180 -11.23 1.34 -2.10
C TYR A 180 -12.73 1.02 -2.14
N GLN A 181 -13.58 2.05 -1.98
CA GLN A 181 -15.04 1.89 -2.09
C GLN A 181 -15.49 1.52 -3.51
N ARG A 182 -14.87 2.12 -4.54
CA ARG A 182 -15.12 1.74 -5.94
C ARG A 182 -14.62 0.33 -6.24
N LEU A 183 -13.45 -0.06 -5.74
CA LEU A 183 -12.92 -1.42 -5.87
C LEU A 183 -13.81 -2.46 -5.17
N MET A 184 -14.38 -2.15 -4.01
CA MET A 184 -15.37 -3.02 -3.35
C MET A 184 -16.61 -3.22 -4.22
N ARG A 185 -17.14 -2.17 -4.85
CA ARG A 185 -18.27 -2.29 -5.79
C ARG A 185 -17.89 -3.11 -7.04
N ALA A 186 -16.72 -2.84 -7.60
CA ALA A 186 -16.18 -3.59 -8.74
C ALA A 186 -16.04 -5.08 -8.43
N LYS A 187 -15.55 -5.43 -7.23
CA LYS A 187 -15.47 -6.81 -6.76
C LYS A 187 -16.84 -7.48 -6.76
N VAL A 188 -17.85 -6.83 -6.17
CA VAL A 188 -19.22 -7.36 -6.12
C VAL A 188 -19.75 -7.59 -7.53
N ARG A 189 -19.63 -6.58 -8.40
CA ARG A 189 -20.06 -6.66 -9.79
C ARG A 189 -19.38 -7.82 -10.55
N LEU A 190 -18.07 -7.97 -10.40
CA LEU A 190 -17.32 -9.07 -11.03
C LEU A 190 -17.75 -10.43 -10.48
N SER A 191 -18.01 -10.55 -9.18
CA SER A 191 -18.56 -11.78 -8.60
C SER A 191 -19.92 -12.15 -9.18
N GLU A 192 -20.79 -11.18 -9.46
CA GLU A 192 -22.08 -11.41 -10.14
C GLU A 192 -21.88 -11.83 -11.60
N VAL A 193 -20.97 -11.17 -12.33
CA VAL A 193 -20.62 -11.56 -13.71
C VAL A 193 -20.15 -13.02 -13.73
N ILE A 194 -19.22 -13.40 -12.84
CA ILE A 194 -18.71 -14.77 -12.72
C ILE A 194 -19.85 -15.76 -12.45
N ALA A 195 -20.74 -15.44 -11.49
CA ALA A 195 -21.86 -16.31 -11.13
C ALA A 195 -22.86 -16.53 -12.29
N THR A 196 -22.93 -15.62 -13.26
CA THR A 196 -23.81 -15.71 -14.44
C THR A 196 -23.14 -16.26 -15.70
N GLY A 197 -21.93 -16.82 -15.58
CA GLY A 197 -21.20 -17.43 -16.69
C GLY A 197 -20.07 -16.58 -17.28
N GLY A 198 -19.65 -15.54 -16.54
CA GLY A 198 -18.55 -14.67 -16.91
C GLY A 198 -18.91 -13.73 -18.07
N TYR A 199 -17.88 -13.32 -18.81
CA TYR A 199 -18.01 -12.44 -19.98
C TYR A 199 -18.49 -13.16 -21.27
N GLY A 200 -18.99 -14.39 -21.15
CA GLY A 200 -19.40 -15.22 -22.28
C GLY A 200 -18.25 -15.72 -23.18
N PRO A 201 -18.57 -16.29 -24.35
CA PRO A 201 -17.58 -16.83 -25.29
C PRO A 201 -16.58 -15.77 -25.77
N GLY A 202 -15.34 -16.20 -26.02
CA GLY A 202 -14.29 -15.32 -26.53
C GLY A 202 -14.60 -14.71 -27.90
N VAL A 203 -14.06 -13.51 -28.10
CA VAL A 203 -14.11 -12.77 -29.37
C VAL A 203 -12.88 -13.13 -30.21
N GLN A 204 -13.06 -13.17 -31.52
CA GLN A 204 -12.01 -13.31 -32.52
C GLN A 204 -12.12 -12.13 -33.48
N GLY A 205 -10.98 -11.57 -33.87
CA GLY A 205 -10.88 -10.45 -34.79
C GLY A 205 -10.07 -10.79 -36.04
N PRO A 206 -9.73 -9.78 -36.87
CA PRO A 206 -10.05 -8.38 -36.66
C PRO A 206 -11.57 -8.09 -36.81
N LEU A 207 -12.07 -7.11 -36.08
CA LEU A 207 -13.40 -6.50 -36.30
C LEU A 207 -13.26 -4.98 -36.33
N GLY A 208 -14.09 -4.32 -37.13
CA GLY A 208 -14.17 -2.86 -37.21
C GLY A 208 -15.54 -2.37 -37.68
N LEU A 209 -15.66 -1.05 -37.81
CA LEU A 209 -16.90 -0.37 -38.18
C LEU A 209 -17.49 -0.94 -39.49
N GLY A 210 -18.77 -1.31 -39.45
CA GLY A 210 -19.51 -1.89 -40.59
C GLY A 210 -19.51 -3.42 -40.65
N ASP A 211 -18.65 -4.11 -39.90
CA ASP A 211 -18.68 -5.56 -39.81
C ASP A 211 -19.98 -6.05 -39.17
N SER A 212 -20.40 -7.29 -39.48
CA SER A 212 -21.59 -7.90 -38.91
C SER A 212 -21.43 -9.40 -38.70
N GLY A 213 -22.35 -10.00 -37.95
CA GLY A 213 -22.42 -11.45 -37.75
C GLY A 213 -22.03 -11.90 -36.35
N ALA A 214 -21.81 -13.22 -36.19
CA ALA A 214 -21.70 -13.85 -34.87
C ALA A 214 -20.58 -13.27 -33.98
N GLN A 215 -19.47 -12.82 -34.59
CA GLN A 215 -18.35 -12.24 -33.85
C GLN A 215 -18.66 -10.84 -33.29
N VAL A 216 -19.43 -10.04 -34.03
CA VAL A 216 -19.91 -8.74 -33.56
C VAL A 216 -20.93 -8.90 -32.43
N VAL A 217 -21.82 -9.90 -32.55
CA VAL A 217 -22.76 -10.24 -31.47
C VAL A 217 -22.02 -10.65 -30.20
N ARG A 218 -20.99 -11.49 -30.30
CA ARG A 218 -20.14 -11.85 -29.14
C ARG A 218 -19.44 -10.64 -28.53
N LEU A 219 -18.88 -9.76 -29.38
CA LEU A 219 -18.25 -8.52 -28.92
C LEU A 219 -19.24 -7.63 -28.16
N ARG A 220 -20.43 -7.40 -28.73
CA ARG A 220 -21.51 -6.62 -28.11
C ARG A 220 -21.88 -7.19 -26.75
N ASP A 221 -22.20 -8.48 -26.68
CA ASP A 221 -22.62 -9.13 -25.43
C ASP A 221 -21.54 -9.04 -24.35
N ARG A 222 -20.27 -9.17 -24.76
CA ARG A 222 -19.12 -9.01 -23.88
C ARG A 222 -18.95 -7.58 -23.37
N LEU A 223 -19.09 -6.58 -24.24
CA LEU A 223 -19.04 -5.17 -23.85
C LEU A 223 -20.19 -4.79 -22.91
N ILE A 224 -21.39 -5.38 -23.09
CA ILE A 224 -22.52 -5.23 -22.16
C ILE A 224 -22.18 -5.86 -20.81
N ALA A 225 -21.64 -7.09 -20.79
CA ALA A 225 -21.25 -7.76 -19.55
C ALA A 225 -20.11 -7.04 -18.79
N MET A 226 -19.33 -6.21 -19.48
CA MET A 226 -18.28 -5.35 -18.92
C MET A 226 -18.80 -3.94 -18.53
N ASP A 227 -20.10 -3.67 -18.66
CA ASP A 227 -20.73 -2.36 -18.42
C ASP A 227 -20.14 -1.23 -19.31
N LEU A 228 -19.59 -1.60 -20.47
CA LEU A 228 -19.06 -0.67 -21.46
C LEU A 228 -20.08 -0.35 -22.57
N LEU A 229 -21.19 -1.08 -22.64
CA LEU A 229 -22.22 -0.88 -23.64
C LEU A 229 -23.60 -1.10 -23.01
N GLU A 230 -24.52 -0.19 -23.25
CA GLU A 230 -25.92 -0.38 -22.85
C GLU A 230 -26.56 -1.54 -23.63
N PRO A 231 -27.51 -2.28 -23.03
CA PRO A 231 -28.16 -3.40 -23.71
C PRO A 231 -28.73 -3.02 -25.08
N THR A 232 -28.32 -3.76 -26.12
CA THR A 232 -28.75 -3.54 -27.50
C THR A 232 -28.84 -4.85 -28.28
N LEU A 233 -29.66 -4.88 -29.32
CA LEU A 233 -29.86 -6.04 -30.19
C LEU A 233 -29.11 -5.93 -31.53
N THR A 234 -28.32 -4.87 -31.73
CA THR A 234 -27.55 -4.68 -32.97
C THR A 234 -26.65 -5.88 -33.27
N ALA A 235 -26.58 -6.29 -34.53
CA ALA A 235 -25.68 -7.35 -35.00
C ALA A 235 -24.58 -6.79 -35.93
N THR A 236 -24.50 -5.45 -36.00
CA THR A 236 -23.57 -4.70 -36.82
C THR A 236 -22.68 -3.87 -35.91
N PHE A 237 -21.40 -3.80 -36.24
CA PHE A 237 -20.43 -2.96 -35.56
C PHE A 237 -20.71 -1.51 -35.99
N ASP A 238 -21.64 -0.88 -35.29
CA ASP A 238 -22.05 0.50 -35.50
C ASP A 238 -21.22 1.49 -34.65
N GLY A 239 -21.57 2.78 -34.71
CA GLY A 239 -20.89 3.82 -33.95
C GLY A 239 -20.94 3.61 -32.43
N THR A 240 -22.00 2.99 -31.92
CA THR A 240 -22.14 2.72 -30.47
C THR A 240 -21.14 1.66 -30.02
N ILE A 241 -20.98 0.59 -30.81
CA ILE A 241 -19.96 -0.44 -30.56
C ILE A 241 -18.56 0.15 -30.71
N LEU A 242 -18.33 1.01 -31.72
CA LEU A 242 -17.06 1.70 -31.90
C LEU A 242 -16.65 2.49 -30.65
N ASP A 243 -17.55 3.28 -30.10
CA ASP A 243 -17.27 4.08 -28.90
C ASP A 243 -17.08 3.19 -27.66
N ALA A 244 -17.80 2.07 -27.55
CA ALA A 244 -17.57 1.08 -26.48
C ALA A 244 -16.22 0.37 -26.61
N VAL A 245 -15.77 0.04 -27.83
CA VAL A 245 -14.44 -0.54 -28.07
C VAL A 245 -13.33 0.45 -27.75
N ARG A 246 -13.49 1.74 -28.09
CA ARG A 246 -12.52 2.77 -27.73
C ARG A 246 -12.39 2.94 -26.22
N ARG A 247 -13.52 3.02 -25.51
CA ARG A 247 -13.54 3.04 -24.05
C ARG A 247 -12.90 1.79 -23.43
N PHE A 248 -13.11 0.62 -24.03
CA PHE A 248 -12.41 -0.61 -23.63
C PHE A 248 -10.90 -0.48 -23.82
N GLN A 249 -10.44 -0.05 -25.00
CA GLN A 249 -9.03 0.10 -25.31
C GLN A 249 -8.33 1.08 -24.37
N GLU A 250 -8.95 2.24 -24.11
CA GLU A 250 -8.50 3.21 -23.10
C GLU A 250 -8.42 2.57 -21.71
N SER A 251 -9.43 1.79 -21.32
CA SER A 251 -9.46 1.16 -20.00
C SER A 251 -8.31 0.18 -19.79
N VAL A 252 -7.82 -0.47 -20.85
CA VAL A 252 -6.70 -1.43 -20.81
C VAL A 252 -5.36 -0.87 -21.32
N ALA A 253 -5.23 0.45 -21.48
CA ALA A 253 -4.04 1.14 -22.01
C ALA A 253 -3.57 0.69 -23.40
N LEU A 254 -4.53 0.45 -24.29
CA LEU A 254 -4.32 0.32 -25.71
C LEU A 254 -4.64 1.64 -26.41
N GLU A 255 -4.15 1.81 -27.64
CA GLU A 255 -4.54 2.92 -28.51
C GLU A 255 -6.05 2.80 -28.83
N PRO A 256 -6.87 3.85 -28.61
CA PRO A 256 -8.31 3.81 -28.86
C PRO A 256 -8.66 4.02 -30.34
N ASP A 257 -8.09 3.20 -31.22
CA ASP A 257 -8.37 3.25 -32.66
C ASP A 257 -9.77 2.72 -33.03
N GLY A 258 -10.43 2.01 -32.12
CA GLY A 258 -11.73 1.38 -32.32
C GLY A 258 -11.67 0.06 -33.10
N VAL A 259 -10.47 -0.45 -33.38
CA VAL A 259 -10.25 -1.71 -34.12
C VAL A 259 -10.02 -2.86 -33.13
N VAL A 260 -10.79 -3.94 -33.29
CA VAL A 260 -10.64 -5.15 -32.47
C VAL A 260 -9.54 -6.03 -33.06
N GLY A 261 -8.31 -5.52 -33.07
CA GLY A 261 -7.11 -6.23 -33.51
C GLY A 261 -6.60 -7.23 -32.46
N GLY A 262 -5.45 -7.87 -32.73
CA GLY A 262 -4.91 -8.93 -31.88
C GLY A 262 -4.73 -8.55 -30.41
N ALA A 263 -4.18 -7.35 -30.12
CA ALA A 263 -4.02 -6.85 -28.76
C ALA A 263 -5.36 -6.63 -28.05
N THR A 264 -6.33 -6.01 -28.74
CA THR A 264 -7.70 -5.81 -28.22
C THR A 264 -8.37 -7.16 -27.95
N VAL A 265 -8.23 -8.13 -28.85
CA VAL A 265 -8.76 -9.50 -28.68
C VAL A 265 -8.15 -10.18 -27.46
N THR A 266 -6.83 -10.10 -27.26
CA THR A 266 -6.16 -10.65 -26.08
C THR A 266 -6.74 -10.07 -24.79
N MET A 267 -6.87 -8.74 -24.73
CA MET A 267 -7.37 -8.07 -23.52
C MET A 267 -8.87 -8.31 -23.29
N LEU A 268 -9.67 -8.35 -24.35
CA LEU A 268 -11.10 -8.68 -24.27
C LEU A 268 -11.26 -10.09 -23.71
N ASN A 269 -10.45 -11.04 -24.16
CA ASN A 269 -10.59 -12.45 -23.78
C ASN A 269 -10.02 -12.80 -22.40
N MET A 270 -9.46 -11.84 -21.65
CA MET A 270 -9.21 -12.04 -20.22
C MET A 270 -10.54 -12.33 -19.50
N SER A 271 -10.51 -13.30 -18.57
CA SER A 271 -11.70 -13.76 -17.86
C SER A 271 -12.15 -12.75 -16.79
N ALA A 272 -13.39 -12.90 -16.31
CA ALA A 272 -13.86 -12.05 -15.21
C ALA A 272 -13.11 -12.37 -13.90
N GLU A 273 -12.68 -13.62 -13.77
CA GLU A 273 -11.83 -14.15 -12.71
C GLU A 273 -10.46 -13.47 -12.69
N ASP A 274 -9.77 -13.37 -13.84
CA ASP A 274 -8.49 -12.66 -13.94
C ASP A 274 -8.62 -11.17 -13.56
N ARG A 275 -9.77 -10.56 -13.90
CA ARG A 275 -10.06 -9.17 -13.50
C ARG A 275 -10.35 -9.06 -12.01
N LEU A 276 -11.06 -10.03 -11.43
CA LEU A 276 -11.33 -10.08 -10.00
C LEU A 276 -10.06 -10.29 -9.18
N GLU A 277 -9.13 -11.14 -9.64
CA GLU A 277 -7.78 -11.26 -9.09
C GLU A 277 -7.09 -9.90 -9.00
N SER A 278 -7.06 -9.18 -10.13
CA SER A 278 -6.44 -7.86 -10.22
C SER A 278 -7.08 -6.85 -9.24
N VAL A 279 -8.41 -6.89 -9.10
CA VAL A 279 -9.16 -6.04 -8.15
C VAL A 279 -8.84 -6.40 -6.70
N LEU A 280 -8.74 -7.68 -6.36
CA LEU A 280 -8.39 -8.12 -5.00
C LEU A 280 -6.97 -7.70 -4.61
N VAL A 281 -6.02 -7.78 -5.56
CA VAL A 281 -4.66 -7.25 -5.36
C VAL A 281 -4.69 -5.74 -5.18
N ALA A 282 -5.47 -5.01 -5.98
CA ALA A 282 -5.62 -3.56 -5.81
C ALA A 282 -6.23 -3.18 -4.45
N MET A 283 -7.22 -3.93 -3.97
CA MET A 283 -7.79 -3.74 -2.63
C MET A 283 -6.77 -3.98 -1.52
N GLU A 284 -5.90 -5.00 -1.65
CA GLU A 284 -4.80 -5.23 -0.71
C GLU A 284 -3.80 -4.08 -0.72
N ARG A 285 -3.43 -3.58 -1.91
CA ARG A 285 -2.54 -2.41 -2.05
C ARG A 285 -3.13 -1.12 -1.47
N GLU A 286 -4.44 -0.91 -1.55
CA GLU A 286 -5.09 0.23 -0.88
C GLU A 286 -4.94 0.16 0.65
N ARG A 287 -4.95 -1.03 1.24
CA ARG A 287 -4.74 -1.18 2.69
C ARG A 287 -3.33 -0.79 3.12
N TRP A 288 -2.34 -1.02 2.27
CA TRP A 288 -0.96 -0.60 2.55
C TRP A 288 -0.80 0.91 2.64
N LEU A 289 -1.74 1.68 2.08
CA LEU A 289 -1.78 3.14 2.09
C LEU A 289 -2.79 3.71 3.09
N ASN A 290 -3.54 2.88 3.82
CA ASN A 290 -4.72 3.31 4.56
C ASN A 290 -4.44 4.42 5.58
N ASN A 291 -3.41 4.21 6.40
CA ASN A 291 -3.04 5.16 7.44
C ASN A 291 -1.96 6.15 6.98
N LEU A 292 -1.57 6.11 5.70
CA LEU A 292 -0.60 7.06 5.16
C LEU A 292 -1.33 8.36 4.81
N GLU A 293 -0.91 9.46 5.44
CA GLU A 293 -1.34 10.79 5.03
C GLU A 293 -0.81 11.07 3.61
N ARG A 294 -1.73 11.19 2.65
CA ARG A 294 -1.39 11.51 1.25
C ARG A 294 -1.10 13.00 1.05
N GLY A 295 -1.54 13.84 1.98
CA GLY A 295 -1.51 15.30 1.84
C GLY A 295 -2.58 15.80 0.87
N ASP A 296 -3.14 16.98 1.18
CA ASP A 296 -4.16 17.63 0.35
C ASP A 296 -3.62 17.94 -1.04
N ARG A 297 -2.34 18.33 -1.14
CA ARG A 297 -1.62 18.47 -2.42
C ARG A 297 -0.48 17.47 -2.48
N HIS A 298 -0.44 16.65 -3.52
CA HIS A 298 0.61 15.64 -3.67
C HIS A 298 0.89 15.27 -5.12
N VAL A 299 2.07 14.70 -5.35
CA VAL A 299 2.45 14.08 -6.62
C VAL A 299 2.11 12.60 -6.57
N TRP A 300 1.35 12.14 -7.56
CA TRP A 300 0.94 10.75 -7.71
C TRP A 300 1.56 10.14 -8.97
N VAL A 301 2.50 9.20 -8.81
CA VAL A 301 3.17 8.53 -9.94
C VAL A 301 2.73 7.08 -9.99
N ASN A 302 1.90 6.72 -10.96
CA ASN A 302 1.53 5.34 -11.19
C ASN A 302 2.50 4.68 -12.18
N LEU A 303 3.34 3.79 -11.66
CA LEU A 303 4.42 3.15 -12.41
C LEU A 303 3.90 2.29 -13.57
N THR A 304 2.76 1.63 -13.41
CA THR A 304 2.17 0.73 -14.42
C THR A 304 1.39 1.48 -15.50
N ASP A 305 0.89 2.67 -15.19
CA ASP A 305 0.21 3.57 -16.12
C ASP A 305 1.19 4.54 -16.82
N PHE A 306 2.43 4.59 -16.33
CA PHE A 306 3.48 5.47 -16.85
C PHE A 306 3.02 6.94 -16.89
N SER A 307 2.40 7.39 -15.81
CA SER A 307 1.86 8.74 -15.60
C SER A 307 2.36 9.32 -14.29
N ALA A 308 2.51 10.64 -14.26
CA ALA A 308 2.76 11.44 -13.08
C ALA A 308 1.73 12.57 -13.03
N GLN A 309 1.09 12.72 -11.88
CA GLN A 309 0.01 13.68 -11.67
C GLN A 309 0.31 14.56 -10.47
N ILE A 310 -0.10 15.82 -10.52
CA ILE A 310 -0.27 16.65 -9.32
C ILE A 310 -1.75 16.60 -8.98
N ARG A 311 -2.05 16.33 -7.71
CA ARG A 311 -3.40 16.22 -7.20
C ARG A 311 -3.60 17.22 -6.08
N ASP A 312 -4.71 17.95 -6.13
CA ASP A 312 -5.19 18.84 -5.07
C ASP A 312 -6.57 18.34 -4.60
N PHE A 313 -6.68 18.01 -3.31
CA PHE A 313 -7.85 17.40 -2.68
C PHE A 313 -8.37 16.18 -3.46
N ASP A 314 -7.44 15.28 -3.83
CA ASP A 314 -7.66 14.10 -4.67
C ASP A 314 -8.14 14.37 -6.13
N SER A 315 -8.23 15.64 -6.55
CA SER A 315 -8.52 16.03 -7.94
C SER A 315 -7.23 16.22 -8.73
N VAL A 316 -7.14 15.66 -9.94
CA VAL A 316 -5.98 15.85 -10.82
C VAL A 316 -5.97 17.29 -11.36
N THR A 317 -4.94 18.06 -11.00
CA THR A 317 -4.73 19.44 -11.48
C THR A 317 -3.70 19.53 -12.58
N PHE A 318 -2.79 18.55 -12.66
CA PHE A 318 -1.86 18.39 -13.76
C PHE A 318 -1.54 16.92 -13.99
N GLU A 319 -1.30 16.54 -15.25
CA GLU A 319 -0.90 15.19 -15.62
C GLU A 319 0.15 15.23 -16.74
N THR A 320 1.15 14.37 -16.64
CA THR A 320 2.12 14.15 -17.71
C THR A 320 2.55 12.68 -17.81
N ARG A 321 3.05 12.29 -18.98
CA ARG A 321 3.61 10.95 -19.20
C ARG A 321 4.95 10.81 -18.47
N ALA A 322 5.20 9.61 -17.96
CA ALA A 322 6.43 9.24 -17.29
C ALA A 322 7.17 8.10 -18.00
N VAL A 323 8.50 8.07 -17.86
CA VAL A 323 9.35 6.90 -18.14
C VAL A 323 9.96 6.45 -16.82
N ILE A 324 9.83 5.18 -16.50
CA ILE A 324 10.28 4.59 -15.24
C ILE A 324 11.41 3.60 -15.46
N GLY A 325 11.88 2.99 -14.38
CA GLY A 325 12.88 1.94 -14.36
C GLY A 325 12.58 0.80 -15.33
N ALA A 326 13.61 0.21 -15.93
CA ALA A 326 13.44 -0.98 -16.75
C ALA A 326 13.05 -2.21 -15.91
N GLY A 327 12.53 -3.25 -16.58
CA GLY A 327 12.08 -4.48 -15.90
C GLY A 327 13.19 -5.31 -15.22
N GLN A 328 14.47 -5.02 -15.52
CA GLN A 328 15.59 -5.66 -14.83
C GLN A 328 15.55 -5.33 -13.34
N PHE A 329 15.71 -6.34 -12.49
CA PHE A 329 15.51 -6.25 -11.04
C PHE A 329 16.28 -5.10 -10.37
N ASP A 330 17.51 -4.82 -10.82
CA ASP A 330 18.39 -3.75 -10.31
C ASP A 330 18.05 -2.35 -10.85
N LYS A 331 17.09 -2.24 -11.76
CA LYS A 331 16.66 -0.99 -12.40
C LYS A 331 15.20 -0.64 -12.15
N GLN A 332 14.42 -1.53 -11.55
CA GLN A 332 13.01 -1.27 -11.30
C GLN A 332 12.83 -0.05 -10.41
N THR A 333 11.85 0.80 -10.72
CA THR A 333 11.45 1.88 -9.80
C THR A 333 10.69 1.27 -8.62
N TYR A 334 11.08 1.62 -7.39
CA TYR A 334 10.41 1.14 -6.19
C TYR A 334 9.09 1.86 -5.93
N GLU A 335 8.18 1.19 -5.23
CA GLU A 335 6.98 1.81 -4.65
C GLU A 335 7.29 2.29 -3.23
N PHE A 336 7.11 3.58 -2.98
CA PHE A 336 7.30 4.21 -1.66
C PHE A 336 6.71 5.63 -1.67
N SER A 337 6.79 6.30 -0.53
CA SER A 337 6.43 7.70 -0.39
C SER A 337 7.51 8.48 0.32
N ASP A 338 7.66 9.73 -0.07
CA ASP A 338 8.59 10.70 0.51
C ASP A 338 8.12 12.11 0.15
N GLU A 339 8.83 13.16 0.58
CA GLU A 339 8.43 14.56 0.37
C GLU A 339 9.38 15.28 -0.59
N MET A 340 8.82 15.94 -1.61
CA MET A 340 9.57 16.81 -2.51
C MET A 340 9.90 18.12 -1.81
N GLU A 341 11.19 18.38 -1.64
CA GLU A 341 11.68 19.56 -0.93
C GLU A 341 12.10 20.68 -1.87
N TYR A 342 12.65 20.34 -3.04
CA TYR A 342 13.20 21.33 -3.96
C TYR A 342 13.32 20.81 -5.39
N MET A 343 13.44 21.72 -6.35
CA MET A 343 13.87 21.43 -7.71
C MET A 343 15.23 22.06 -8.01
N GLU A 344 16.01 21.45 -8.88
CA GLU A 344 17.31 21.95 -9.32
C GLU A 344 17.28 22.14 -10.84
N LEU A 345 17.43 23.40 -11.27
CA LEU A 345 17.51 23.81 -12.66
C LEU A 345 18.97 23.76 -13.12
N ASN A 346 19.16 23.44 -14.41
CA ASN A 346 20.47 23.19 -14.99
C ASN A 346 21.30 22.23 -14.11
N PRO A 347 20.81 21.00 -13.84
CA PRO A 347 21.43 20.10 -12.87
C PRO A 347 22.79 19.58 -13.33
N TYR A 348 23.72 19.41 -12.38
CA TYR A 348 24.82 18.46 -12.57
C TYR A 348 24.28 17.03 -12.43
N TRP A 349 24.66 16.13 -13.33
CA TRP A 349 24.37 14.72 -13.17
C TRP A 349 25.56 13.98 -12.59
N TYR A 350 25.53 13.64 -11.30
CA TYR A 350 26.51 12.73 -10.72
C TYR A 350 26.17 11.30 -11.12
N VAL A 351 27.05 10.69 -11.91
CA VAL A 351 26.80 9.38 -12.49
C VAL A 351 27.02 8.30 -11.43
N PRO A 352 26.01 7.46 -11.13
CA PRO A 352 26.19 6.34 -10.20
C PRO A 352 27.32 5.41 -10.65
N ARG A 353 28.10 4.88 -9.70
CA ARG A 353 29.23 3.97 -9.99
C ARG A 353 28.82 2.75 -10.81
N SER A 354 27.62 2.22 -10.58
CA SER A 354 27.07 1.11 -11.36
C SER A 354 26.93 1.45 -12.84
N ILE A 355 26.45 2.65 -13.16
CA ILE A 355 26.33 3.16 -14.54
C ILE A 355 27.72 3.39 -15.15
N ILE A 356 28.66 3.97 -14.38
CA ILE A 356 30.05 4.15 -14.83
C ILE A 356 30.70 2.83 -15.25
N ASN A 357 30.56 1.80 -14.41
CA ASN A 357 31.17 0.50 -14.68
C ASN A 357 30.50 -0.21 -15.87
N ARG A 358 29.17 -0.17 -15.94
CA ARG A 358 28.39 -0.88 -16.95
C ARG A 358 28.45 -0.22 -18.32
N ASP A 359 28.20 1.08 -18.40
CA ASP A 359 27.95 1.78 -19.66
C ASP A 359 29.21 2.47 -20.20
N TYR A 360 30.18 2.77 -19.33
CA TYR A 360 31.42 3.48 -19.68
C TYR A 360 32.69 2.67 -19.38
N GLY A 361 32.56 1.41 -18.91
CA GLY A 361 33.68 0.52 -18.65
C GLY A 361 34.66 1.03 -17.60
N GLY A 362 34.16 1.76 -16.59
CA GLY A 362 35.01 2.32 -15.53
C GLY A 362 35.80 3.58 -15.93
N ARG A 363 35.49 4.17 -17.08
CA ARG A 363 36.17 5.37 -17.60
C ARG A 363 35.33 6.63 -17.43
N VAL A 364 36.01 7.77 -17.39
CA VAL A 364 35.39 9.10 -17.45
C VAL A 364 34.98 9.37 -18.90
N PRO A 365 33.68 9.52 -19.22
CA PRO A 365 33.25 9.75 -20.59
C PRO A 365 33.67 11.13 -21.10
N SER A 366 33.77 11.26 -22.43
CA SER A 366 34.04 12.57 -23.05
C SER A 366 32.96 13.59 -22.67
N GLY A 367 33.37 14.80 -22.30
CA GLY A 367 32.48 15.88 -21.85
C GLY A 367 32.07 15.81 -20.37
N PHE A 368 32.50 14.79 -19.62
CA PHE A 368 32.26 14.66 -18.18
C PHE A 368 33.47 15.17 -17.38
N GLN A 369 33.24 15.47 -16.11
CA GLN A 369 34.26 15.93 -15.17
C GLN A 369 34.51 14.87 -14.10
N ALA A 370 35.77 14.57 -13.82
CA ALA A 370 36.19 13.77 -12.68
C ALA A 370 36.48 14.67 -11.47
N ILE A 371 35.92 14.30 -10.32
CA ILE A 371 35.98 15.06 -9.07
C ILE A 371 36.67 14.21 -8.00
N ASP A 372 37.75 14.74 -7.42
CA ASP A 372 38.46 14.06 -6.32
C ASP A 372 37.67 14.14 -4.99
N SER A 373 38.18 13.46 -3.96
CA SER A 373 37.56 13.47 -2.62
C SER A 373 37.53 14.84 -1.95
N ARG A 374 38.27 15.83 -2.48
CA ARG A 374 38.28 17.22 -2.01
C ARG A 374 37.38 18.13 -2.85
N GLY A 375 36.61 17.58 -3.79
CA GLY A 375 35.70 18.33 -4.64
C GLY A 375 36.38 19.04 -5.83
N ARG A 376 37.66 18.76 -6.11
CA ARG A 376 38.41 19.41 -7.18
C ARG A 376 38.26 18.65 -8.49
N ILE A 377 38.17 19.38 -9.61
CA ILE A 377 38.21 18.78 -10.94
C ILE A 377 39.63 18.28 -11.20
N VAL A 378 39.76 17.00 -11.54
CA VAL A 378 41.04 16.35 -11.87
C VAL A 378 41.02 15.83 -13.29
N GLN A 379 42.17 15.88 -13.96
CA GLN A 379 42.34 15.35 -15.31
C GLN A 379 42.71 13.87 -15.21
N THR A 380 41.72 12.99 -15.40
CA THR A 380 41.91 11.54 -15.42
C THR A 380 40.90 10.90 -16.39
N SER A 381 41.31 9.81 -17.04
CA SER A 381 40.43 8.97 -17.84
C SER A 381 39.83 7.80 -17.04
N SER A 382 40.41 7.48 -15.88
CA SER A 382 39.90 6.45 -14.97
C SER A 382 38.90 7.05 -13.99
N ALA A 383 37.75 6.38 -13.84
CA ALA A 383 36.76 6.73 -12.83
C ALA A 383 37.04 6.05 -11.47
N GLN A 384 38.16 5.35 -11.32
CA GLN A 384 38.57 4.75 -10.05
C GLN A 384 38.88 5.85 -9.02
N ASN A 385 38.27 5.74 -7.84
CA ASN A 385 38.47 6.66 -6.70
C ASN A 385 38.08 8.13 -6.94
N VAL A 386 37.33 8.41 -8.00
CA VAL A 386 36.77 9.74 -8.28
C VAL A 386 35.25 9.67 -8.44
N SER A 387 34.59 10.79 -8.26
CA SER A 387 33.18 10.97 -8.65
C SER A 387 33.12 11.53 -10.05
N VAL A 388 32.25 10.99 -10.91
CA VAL A 388 32.09 11.47 -12.29
C VAL A 388 30.78 12.24 -12.38
N ARG A 389 30.81 13.45 -12.95
CA ARG A 389 29.61 14.25 -13.19
C ARG A 389 29.53 14.78 -14.62
N GLN A 390 28.32 14.81 -15.15
CA GLN A 390 27.99 15.54 -16.38
C GLN A 390 27.65 17.00 -16.03
N PRO A 391 28.27 17.99 -16.67
CA PRO A 391 27.88 19.38 -16.51
C PRO A 391 26.49 19.67 -17.12
N PRO A 392 25.84 20.79 -16.74
CA PRO A 392 24.59 21.22 -17.36
C PRO A 392 24.75 21.45 -18.87
N GLY A 393 23.74 21.09 -19.66
CA GLY A 393 23.75 21.27 -21.11
C GLY A 393 22.66 20.46 -21.82
N PRO A 394 22.48 20.65 -23.14
CA PRO A 394 21.39 20.04 -23.90
C PRO A 394 21.43 18.50 -23.94
N ASN A 395 22.62 17.91 -23.74
CA ASN A 395 22.81 16.46 -23.73
C ASN A 395 22.89 15.88 -22.30
N ASN A 396 22.60 16.69 -21.28
CA ASN A 396 22.62 16.21 -19.89
C ASN A 396 21.54 15.15 -19.69
N ALA A 397 21.88 14.00 -19.11
CA ALA A 397 20.93 12.89 -18.94
C ALA A 397 19.73 13.23 -18.01
N LEU A 398 19.88 14.25 -17.16
CA LEU A 398 18.81 14.80 -16.31
C LEU A 398 18.03 15.94 -16.98
N GLY A 399 18.36 16.26 -18.24
CA GLY A 399 17.78 17.39 -18.96
C GLY A 399 18.05 18.71 -18.25
N THR A 400 17.02 19.53 -18.14
CA THR A 400 17.10 20.92 -17.65
C THR A 400 16.62 21.11 -16.22
N VAL A 401 15.91 20.15 -15.64
CA VAL A 401 15.39 20.21 -14.26
C VAL A 401 15.31 18.81 -13.64
N LYS A 402 15.64 18.72 -12.34
CA LYS A 402 15.32 17.55 -11.50
C LYS A 402 14.52 17.97 -10.26
N PHE A 403 13.60 17.14 -9.83
CA PHE A 403 12.72 17.32 -8.67
C PHE A 403 13.13 16.35 -7.56
N MET A 404 13.51 16.90 -6.42
CA MET A 404 14.17 16.16 -5.36
C MET A 404 13.25 15.94 -4.18
N PHE A 405 13.03 14.66 -3.88
CA PHE A 405 12.42 14.16 -2.65
C PHE A 405 13.44 13.22 -1.99
N PRO A 406 14.36 13.73 -1.15
CA PRO A 406 15.53 12.98 -0.69
C PRO A 406 15.18 11.66 0.01
N ASN A 407 15.51 10.53 -0.63
CA ASN A 407 15.17 9.19 -0.15
C ASN A 407 16.38 8.25 -0.14
N PRO A 408 16.35 7.14 0.63
CA PRO A 408 17.44 6.16 0.71
C PRO A 408 17.65 5.34 -0.58
N HIS A 409 16.81 5.53 -1.61
CA HIS A 409 16.84 4.77 -2.85
C HIS A 409 17.47 5.53 -4.03
N ALA A 410 17.86 6.79 -3.83
CA ALA A 410 18.40 7.67 -4.87
C ALA A 410 17.47 7.81 -6.10
N ILE A 411 16.16 7.75 -5.87
CA ILE A 411 15.14 7.93 -6.90
C ILE A 411 14.68 9.40 -6.90
N TYR A 412 14.44 9.98 -8.08
CA TYR A 412 13.93 11.34 -8.24
C TYR A 412 13.18 11.47 -9.56
N LEU A 413 12.42 12.56 -9.73
CA LEU A 413 11.74 12.93 -10.97
C LEU A 413 12.65 13.90 -11.76
N HIS A 414 12.72 13.81 -13.08
CA HIS A 414 13.59 14.71 -13.86
C HIS A 414 13.21 14.83 -15.34
N ASP A 415 13.77 15.82 -16.02
CA ASP A 415 13.71 16.00 -17.49
C ASP A 415 14.67 15.02 -18.21
N THR A 416 14.59 14.89 -19.53
CA THR A 416 15.45 14.00 -20.30
C THR A 416 15.59 14.47 -21.75
N PRO A 417 16.79 14.34 -22.37
CA PRO A 417 16.94 14.56 -23.80
C PRO A 417 16.30 13.44 -24.64
N ALA A 418 16.04 12.26 -24.04
CA ALA A 418 15.44 11.10 -24.71
C ALA A 418 13.91 11.22 -24.87
N ARG A 419 13.43 12.28 -25.54
CA ARG A 419 11.99 12.60 -25.69
C ARG A 419 11.20 11.54 -26.46
N SER A 420 11.85 10.81 -27.38
CA SER A 420 11.20 9.76 -28.19
C SER A 420 10.69 8.56 -27.37
N LEU A 421 11.10 8.41 -26.10
CA LEU A 421 10.60 7.34 -25.24
C LEU A 421 9.15 7.57 -24.80
N PHE A 422 8.66 8.82 -24.81
CA PHE A 422 7.31 9.13 -24.36
C PHE A 422 6.21 8.73 -25.37
N SER A 423 6.56 8.45 -26.63
CA SER A 423 5.63 7.91 -27.63
C SER A 423 5.46 6.39 -27.56
N ARG A 424 6.21 5.71 -26.67
CA ARG A 424 6.07 4.26 -26.45
C ARG A 424 4.87 4.00 -25.54
N VAL A 425 4.17 2.89 -25.79
CA VAL A 425 3.10 2.38 -24.91
C VAL A 425 3.69 1.92 -23.58
N VAL A 426 4.71 1.06 -23.62
CA VAL A 426 5.46 0.62 -22.44
C VAL A 426 6.68 1.52 -22.25
N ARG A 427 6.79 2.21 -21.12
CA ARG A 427 7.82 3.24 -20.84
C ARG A 427 8.77 2.86 -19.69
N ALA A 428 9.14 1.58 -19.60
CA ALA A 428 10.09 1.04 -18.61
C ALA A 428 11.52 0.98 -19.20
N TYR A 429 12.25 2.10 -19.19
CA TYR A 429 13.57 2.23 -19.85
C TYR A 429 14.67 2.89 -19.02
N SER A 430 14.36 3.44 -17.85
CA SER A 430 15.33 4.14 -17.00
C SER A 430 16.14 3.17 -16.14
N SER A 431 17.10 3.70 -15.36
CA SER A 431 17.83 2.94 -14.32
C SER A 431 17.23 3.11 -12.92
N GLY A 432 15.95 3.46 -12.81
CA GLY A 432 15.20 3.55 -11.56
C GLY A 432 14.51 4.91 -11.34
N CYS A 433 15.12 6.01 -11.77
CA CYS A 433 14.54 7.35 -11.66
C CYS A 433 13.38 7.56 -12.65
N ILE A 434 12.55 8.57 -12.42
CA ILE A 434 11.35 8.84 -13.23
C ILE A 434 11.62 10.04 -14.13
N ARG A 435 11.42 9.87 -15.44
CA ARG A 435 11.55 10.96 -16.41
C ARG A 435 10.18 11.50 -16.77
N LEU A 436 10.02 12.82 -16.86
CA LEU A 436 8.74 13.46 -17.19
C LEU A 436 8.72 14.00 -18.62
N HIS A 437 7.57 13.89 -19.28
CA HIS A 437 7.37 14.42 -20.63
C HIS A 437 7.25 15.95 -20.63
N GLU A 438 6.51 16.52 -19.69
CA GLU A 438 6.34 17.97 -19.51
C GLU A 438 6.91 18.43 -18.16
N PRO A 439 8.25 18.38 -17.99
CA PRO A 439 8.88 18.72 -16.72
C PRO A 439 8.81 20.22 -16.42
N HIS A 440 8.72 21.10 -17.42
CA HIS A 440 8.66 22.54 -17.17
C HIS A 440 7.28 22.93 -16.66
N GLU A 441 6.23 22.45 -17.32
CA GLU A 441 4.85 22.63 -16.91
C GLU A 441 4.61 22.04 -15.53
N PHE A 442 5.16 20.84 -15.25
CA PHE A 442 5.15 20.25 -13.91
C PHE A 442 5.81 21.16 -12.87
N ALA A 443 6.95 21.80 -13.20
CA ALA A 443 7.61 22.76 -12.32
C ALA A 443 6.75 24.02 -12.10
N TYR A 444 6.11 24.55 -13.15
CA TYR A 444 5.26 25.73 -13.04
C TYR A 444 4.11 25.48 -12.10
N VAL A 445 3.40 24.36 -12.29
CA VAL A 445 2.26 23.99 -11.44
C VAL A 445 2.70 23.87 -9.99
N LEU A 446 3.83 23.21 -9.69
CA LEU A 446 4.37 23.14 -8.33
C LEU A 446 4.61 24.53 -7.71
N LEU A 447 5.11 25.48 -8.50
CA LEU A 447 5.47 26.82 -8.04
C LEU A 447 4.29 27.79 -7.91
N GLU A 448 3.10 27.47 -8.43
CA GLU A 448 1.89 28.32 -8.37
C GLU A 448 1.49 28.75 -6.94
N ARG A 449 1.84 27.96 -5.91
CA ARG A 449 1.54 28.30 -4.52
C ARG A 449 2.50 29.28 -3.86
N GLN A 450 3.67 29.51 -4.47
CA GLN A 450 4.74 30.33 -3.89
C GLN A 450 5.21 31.48 -4.79
N VAL A 451 4.91 31.44 -6.10
CA VAL A 451 5.29 32.50 -7.06
C VAL A 451 4.07 32.94 -7.87
N GLU A 452 3.89 34.25 -8.03
CA GLU A 452 2.78 34.85 -8.80
C GLU A 452 2.84 34.53 -10.30
N ASP A 453 4.05 34.56 -10.90
CA ASP A 453 4.31 34.14 -12.28
C ASP A 453 5.38 33.03 -12.30
N PRO A 454 4.97 31.75 -12.11
CA PRO A 454 5.86 30.60 -12.08
C PRO A 454 6.69 30.42 -13.35
N GLU A 455 6.09 30.66 -14.53
CA GLU A 455 6.74 30.45 -15.81
C GLU A 455 7.88 31.45 -16.01
N SER A 456 7.60 32.76 -15.85
CA SER A 456 8.63 33.80 -16.00
C SER A 456 9.76 33.63 -14.99
N TYR A 457 9.43 33.26 -13.74
CA TYR A 457 10.41 33.01 -12.69
C TYR A 457 11.32 31.83 -13.05
N PHE A 458 10.73 30.67 -13.40
CA PHE A 458 11.48 29.48 -13.78
C PHE A 458 12.34 29.72 -15.01
N GLN A 459 11.78 30.31 -16.08
CA GLN A 459 12.50 30.59 -17.32
C GLN A 459 13.61 31.62 -17.13
N GLY A 460 13.42 32.58 -16.22
CA GLY A 460 14.45 33.53 -15.80
C GLY A 460 15.69 32.83 -15.26
N ILE A 461 15.49 31.90 -14.32
CA ILE A 461 16.57 31.10 -13.71
C ILE A 461 17.19 30.15 -14.73
N LEU A 462 16.37 29.45 -15.53
CA LEU A 462 16.84 28.50 -16.52
C LEU A 462 17.81 29.14 -17.53
N ARG A 463 17.50 30.36 -18.00
CA ARG A 463 18.29 31.10 -18.99
C ARG A 463 19.68 31.50 -18.50
N THR A 464 19.91 31.55 -17.19
CA THR A 464 21.25 31.80 -16.62
C THR A 464 22.24 30.69 -16.96
N ARG A 465 21.74 29.47 -17.27
CA ARG A 465 22.51 28.23 -17.44
C ARG A 465 23.34 27.83 -16.21
N GLN A 466 23.14 28.52 -15.09
CA GLN A 466 23.79 28.19 -13.83
C GLN A 466 22.95 27.16 -13.08
N ASN A 467 23.64 26.21 -12.46
CA ASN A 467 23.01 25.24 -11.56
C ASN A 467 22.36 25.99 -10.40
N SER A 468 21.04 25.90 -10.30
CA SER A 468 20.25 26.69 -9.35
C SER A 468 19.25 25.81 -8.63
N ARG A 469 19.13 25.98 -7.32
CA ARG A 469 18.12 25.30 -6.50
C ARG A 469 16.95 26.25 -6.26
N ILE A 470 15.74 25.76 -6.44
CA ILE A 470 14.49 26.40 -6.00
C ILE A 470 13.89 25.50 -4.93
N THR A 471 13.89 25.97 -3.68
CA THR A 471 13.25 25.28 -2.55
C THR A 471 11.74 25.51 -2.60
N LEU A 472 10.97 24.47 -2.32
CA LEU A 472 9.53 24.58 -2.17
C LEU A 472 9.20 25.12 -0.78
N ASP A 473 8.32 26.12 -0.69
CA ASP A 473 7.94 26.72 0.60
C ASP A 473 7.19 25.70 1.48
N GLU A 474 6.37 24.88 0.86
CA GLU A 474 5.73 23.71 1.44
C GLU A 474 6.23 22.45 0.70
N PRO A 475 6.90 21.51 1.40
CA PRO A 475 7.24 20.23 0.81
C PRO A 475 6.00 19.51 0.27
N VAL A 476 6.12 18.88 -0.90
CA VAL A 476 4.99 18.22 -1.57
C VAL A 476 5.16 16.71 -1.49
N PRO A 477 4.26 15.96 -0.82
CA PRO A 477 4.31 14.51 -0.80
C PRO A 477 4.36 13.90 -2.20
N VAL A 478 5.19 12.89 -2.39
CA VAL A 478 5.34 12.12 -3.62
C VAL A 478 5.01 10.67 -3.32
N HIS A 479 4.02 10.13 -4.02
CA HIS A 479 3.61 8.73 -3.90
C HIS A 479 3.95 7.99 -5.19
N LEU A 480 4.98 7.14 -5.13
CA LEU A 480 5.27 6.18 -6.18
C LEU A 480 4.46 4.91 -5.92
N VAL A 481 3.49 4.64 -6.79
CA VAL A 481 2.56 3.52 -6.64
C VAL A 481 2.63 2.57 -7.82
N TYR A 482 2.20 1.34 -7.59
CA TYR A 482 2.14 0.30 -8.60
C TYR A 482 0.71 -0.24 -8.63
N ARG A 483 -0.15 0.32 -9.49
CA ARG A 483 -1.57 -0.06 -9.57
C ARG A 483 -1.91 -0.64 -10.94
N THR A 484 -2.07 -1.96 -11.02
CA THR A 484 -2.50 -2.63 -12.27
C THR A 484 -4.01 -2.65 -12.43
N ALA A 485 -4.78 -2.48 -11.36
CA ALA A 485 -6.22 -2.25 -11.41
C ALA A 485 -6.57 -1.02 -10.56
N PHE A 486 -7.38 -0.14 -11.13
CA PHE A 486 -7.89 1.05 -10.46
C PHE A 486 -9.16 1.53 -11.15
N THR A 487 -9.82 2.52 -10.58
CA THR A 487 -11.08 3.06 -11.12
C THR A 487 -10.98 4.54 -11.47
N SER A 488 -11.70 4.93 -12.51
CA SER A 488 -12.00 6.33 -12.77
C SER A 488 -13.02 6.87 -11.76
N PRO A 489 -13.17 8.20 -11.62
CA PRO A 489 -14.13 8.80 -10.69
C PRO A 489 -15.57 8.33 -10.89
N ASP A 490 -15.96 8.02 -12.12
CA ASP A 490 -17.25 7.47 -12.52
C ASP A 490 -17.45 5.98 -12.17
N GLY A 491 -16.40 5.29 -11.73
CA GLY A 491 -16.43 3.88 -11.36
C GLY A 491 -15.95 2.92 -12.47
N GLN A 492 -15.57 3.41 -13.65
CA GLN A 492 -15.04 2.54 -14.70
C GLN A 492 -13.73 1.88 -14.24
N LEU A 493 -13.59 0.57 -14.45
CA LEU A 493 -12.36 -0.17 -14.15
C LEU A 493 -11.32 0.04 -15.25
N HIS A 494 -10.10 0.35 -14.84
CA HIS A 494 -8.92 0.44 -15.70
C HIS A 494 -7.91 -0.63 -15.29
N PHE A 495 -7.27 -1.23 -16.28
CA PHE A 495 -6.25 -2.25 -16.11
C PHE A 495 -4.94 -1.86 -16.81
N ARG A 496 -3.82 -2.24 -16.21
CA ARG A 496 -2.47 -2.07 -16.75
C ARG A 496 -1.70 -3.37 -16.64
N ASN A 497 -0.70 -3.52 -17.50
CA ASN A 497 0.18 -4.69 -17.46
C ASN A 497 1.01 -4.71 -16.16
N ASP A 498 1.18 -5.89 -15.57
CA ASP A 498 2.07 -6.12 -14.44
C ASP A 498 3.54 -6.19 -14.90
N ILE A 499 4.08 -5.05 -15.34
CA ILE A 499 5.41 -4.91 -15.98
C ILE A 499 6.60 -5.44 -15.16
N TYR A 500 6.48 -5.52 -13.84
CA TYR A 500 7.49 -6.00 -12.88
C TYR A 500 7.08 -7.30 -12.19
N ASN A 501 5.99 -7.93 -12.61
CA ASN A 501 5.45 -9.16 -12.04
C ASN A 501 5.24 -9.07 -10.51
N ARG A 502 4.82 -7.90 -10.00
CA ARG A 502 4.62 -7.68 -8.56
C ARG A 502 3.28 -8.21 -8.11
N ASP A 503 2.25 -8.01 -8.93
CA ASP A 503 0.87 -8.35 -8.58
C ASP A 503 0.66 -9.86 -8.64
N ALA A 504 1.30 -10.56 -9.59
CA ALA A 504 1.32 -12.01 -9.60
C ALA A 504 1.90 -12.63 -8.30
N ARG A 505 2.91 -11.98 -7.71
CA ARG A 505 3.52 -12.43 -6.44
C ARG A 505 2.66 -12.11 -5.23
N ILE A 506 1.97 -10.98 -5.24
CA ILE A 506 0.98 -10.64 -4.22
C ILE A 506 -0.18 -11.63 -4.27
N TRP A 507 -0.70 -11.91 -5.46
CA TRP A 507 -1.77 -12.86 -5.65
C TRP A 507 -1.41 -14.26 -5.14
N ALA A 508 -0.24 -14.79 -5.52
CA ALA A 508 0.21 -16.10 -5.04
C ALA A 508 0.23 -16.19 -3.50
N GLU A 509 0.63 -15.12 -2.80
CA GLU A 509 0.60 -15.09 -1.34
C GLU A 509 -0.82 -14.91 -0.78
N LEU A 510 -1.68 -14.12 -1.42
CA LEU A 510 -3.09 -14.00 -1.04
C LEU A 510 -3.81 -15.35 -1.15
N GLU A 511 -3.60 -16.08 -2.24
CA GLU A 511 -4.12 -17.41 -2.49
C GLU A 511 -3.63 -18.40 -1.41
N ARG A 512 -2.33 -18.38 -1.11
CA ARG A 512 -1.75 -19.20 -0.02
C ARG A 512 -2.39 -18.89 1.35
N LEU A 513 -2.81 -17.66 1.58
CA LEU A 513 -3.50 -17.22 2.79
C LEU A 513 -5.02 -17.51 2.76
N GLY A 514 -5.51 -18.14 1.69
CA GLY A 514 -6.87 -18.65 1.53
C GLY A 514 -7.82 -17.72 0.77
N VAL A 515 -7.32 -16.64 0.17
CA VAL A 515 -8.14 -15.79 -0.72
C VAL A 515 -8.45 -16.61 -1.96
N ALA A 516 -9.71 -16.64 -2.36
CA ALA A 516 -10.16 -17.43 -3.49
C ALA A 516 -11.12 -16.63 -4.37
N ILE A 517 -11.06 -16.91 -5.67
CA ILE A 517 -12.06 -16.46 -6.64
C ILE A 517 -13.19 -17.48 -6.60
N THR A 518 -14.16 -17.25 -5.72
CA THR A 518 -15.37 -18.08 -5.65
C THR A 518 -16.56 -17.26 -6.11
N ALA A 519 -17.42 -17.85 -6.95
CA ALA A 519 -18.79 -17.38 -7.07
C ALA A 519 -19.45 -17.43 -5.67
N PRO A 520 -20.29 -16.46 -5.28
CA PRO A 520 -21.09 -16.61 -4.07
C PRO A 520 -21.86 -17.92 -4.18
N THR A 521 -21.64 -18.85 -3.26
CA THR A 521 -22.57 -19.96 -3.07
C THR A 521 -23.88 -19.34 -2.62
N GLY A 522 -24.89 -19.40 -3.49
CA GLY A 522 -26.21 -18.79 -3.27
C GLY A 522 -26.98 -19.35 -2.08
#